data_AF-A0A5C7M7Z5-F1
#
_entry.id   AF-A0A5C7M7Z5-F1
#
_cell.length_a   1.000
_cell.length_b   1.000
_cell.length_c   1.000
_cell.angle_alpha   90.00
_cell.angle_beta   90.00
_cell.angle_gamma   90.00
#
_symmetry.space_group_name_H-M   'P 1'
#
loop_
_entity.id
_entity.type
_entity.pdbx_description
1 polymer ?
#
loop_
_entity_poly.entity_id
_entity_poly.type
_entity_poly.pdbx_seq_one_letter_code
_entity_poly.pdbx_strand_id
1 'polypeptide(L)'
;MSTSQQKRNRWLLAEISRYAATGLRLADWVLLLNVATRPQPVLVEDLLLPGAMTRHPETARQRLHRLQEKGLVQIDRVSVNQPNNGYVTLNLHIHITELGQKLTGELAA
;
A
#
# COMPACT_ATOMS: atom_id res chain seq x y z
N MET A 1 21.83 31.22 1.27
CA MET A 1 20.96 30.02 1.38
C MET A 1 21.72 28.81 0.87
N SER A 2 21.83 27.74 1.66
CA SER A 2 22.63 26.54 1.34
C SER A 2 22.01 25.72 0.20
N THR A 3 22.84 25.25 -0.74
CA THR A 3 22.46 24.36 -1.86
C THR A 3 21.80 23.07 -1.40
N SER A 4 22.12 22.59 -0.18
CA SER A 4 21.49 21.43 0.45
C SER A 4 20.02 21.68 0.79
N GLN A 5 19.70 22.88 1.28
CA GLN A 5 18.35 23.26 1.67
C GLN A 5 17.43 23.45 0.45
N GLN A 6 17.97 23.98 -0.65
CA GLN A 6 17.25 24.07 -1.92
C GLN A 6 16.98 22.70 -2.56
N LYS A 7 17.91 21.74 -2.45
CA LYS A 7 17.69 20.36 -2.89
C LYS A 7 16.59 19.68 -2.07
N ARG A 8 16.63 19.82 -0.75
CA ARG A 8 15.59 19.31 0.16
C ARG A 8 14.22 19.91 -0.14
N ASN A 9 14.13 21.22 -0.33
CA ASN A 9 12.87 21.89 -0.66
C ASN A 9 12.32 21.45 -2.01
N ARG A 10 13.17 21.26 -3.04
CA ARG A 10 12.74 20.72 -4.34
C ARG A 10 12.22 19.29 -4.23
N TRP A 11 12.91 18.42 -3.49
CA TRP A 11 12.44 17.06 -3.25
C TRP A 11 11.08 17.04 -2.54
N LEU A 12 10.92 17.86 -1.51
CA LEU A 12 9.68 17.92 -0.72
C LEU A 12 8.50 18.44 -1.55
N LEU A 13 8.72 19.46 -2.40
CA LEU A 13 7.70 19.97 -3.32
C LEU A 13 7.29 18.94 -4.38
N ALA A 14 8.23 18.16 -4.91
CA ALA A 14 7.93 17.07 -5.84
C ALA A 14 7.08 15.98 -5.15
N GLU A 15 7.37 15.66 -3.90
CA GLU A 15 6.61 14.68 -3.12
C GLU A 15 5.19 15.15 -2.80
N ILE A 16 5.04 16.42 -2.41
CA ILE A 16 3.73 17.03 -2.19
C ILE A 16 2.91 17.04 -3.49
N SER A 17 3.55 17.37 -4.61
CA SER A 17 2.88 17.40 -5.92
C SER A 17 2.44 16.01 -6.37
N ARG A 18 3.27 14.98 -6.15
CA ARG A 18 2.91 13.58 -6.39
C ARG A 18 1.70 13.16 -5.56
N TYR A 19 1.74 13.41 -4.25
CA TYR A 19 0.63 13.13 -3.36
C TYR A 19 -0.66 13.85 -3.81
N ALA A 20 -0.58 15.14 -4.12
CA ALA A 20 -1.71 15.94 -4.57
C ALA A 20 -2.32 15.42 -5.89
N ALA A 21 -1.51 14.89 -6.80
CA ALA A 21 -1.97 14.35 -8.08
C ALA A 21 -2.73 13.01 -7.94
N THR A 22 -2.56 12.28 -6.83
CA THR A 22 -3.20 10.97 -6.63
C THR A 22 -4.70 11.06 -6.31
N GLY A 23 -5.16 12.20 -5.77
CA GLY A 23 -6.52 12.33 -5.22
C GLY A 23 -6.83 11.32 -4.11
N LEU A 24 -5.81 10.73 -3.49
CA LEU A 24 -5.93 9.79 -2.38
C LEU A 24 -5.96 10.53 -1.05
N ARG A 25 -6.61 9.93 -0.05
CA ARG A 25 -6.40 10.36 1.35
C ARG A 25 -4.99 9.97 1.76
N LEU A 26 -4.36 10.75 2.64
CA LEU A 26 -3.02 10.47 3.17
C LEU A 26 -2.89 9.03 3.68
N ALA A 27 -3.92 8.55 4.35
CA ALA A 27 -3.98 7.22 4.91
C ALA A 27 -4.05 6.09 3.85
N ASP A 28 -4.59 6.38 2.67
CA ASP A 28 -4.66 5.45 1.53
C ASP A 28 -3.32 5.49 0.76
N TRP A 29 -2.74 6.67 0.62
CA TRP A 29 -1.40 6.86 0.03
C TRP A 29 -0.32 6.12 0.81
N VAL A 30 -0.29 6.28 2.14
CA VAL A 30 0.67 5.57 3.00
C VAL A 30 0.45 4.07 2.97
N LEU A 31 -0.80 3.61 2.85
CA LEU A 31 -1.08 2.18 2.69
C LEU A 31 -0.54 1.66 1.34
N LEU A 32 -0.76 2.40 0.25
CA LEU A 32 -0.21 2.07 -1.06
C LEU A 32 1.32 1.99 -1.04
N LEU A 33 2.00 2.94 -0.39
CA LEU A 33 3.45 2.91 -0.19
C LEU A 33 3.93 1.70 0.60
N ASN A 34 3.19 1.30 1.65
CA ASN A 34 3.50 0.10 2.41
C ASN A 34 3.35 -1.17 1.56
N VAL A 35 2.36 -1.22 0.67
CA VAL A 35 2.21 -2.34 -0.27
C VAL A 35 3.36 -2.32 -1.29
N ALA A 36 3.74 -1.15 -1.80
CA ALA A 36 4.79 -1.00 -2.82
C ALA A 36 6.18 -1.43 -2.35
N THR A 37 6.50 -1.20 -1.08
CA THR A 37 7.84 -1.42 -0.51
C THR A 37 8.05 -2.82 0.05
N ARG A 38 7.08 -3.73 -0.12
CA ARG A 38 7.11 -5.09 0.43
C ARG A 38 7.18 -6.15 -0.67
N PRO A 39 7.77 -7.33 -0.37
CA PRO A 39 7.71 -8.49 -1.25
C PRO A 39 6.26 -8.84 -1.61
N GLN A 40 6.00 -9.10 -2.89
CA GLN A 40 4.68 -9.45 -3.41
C GLN A 40 4.52 -10.98 -3.45
N PRO A 41 3.33 -11.54 -3.15
CA PRO A 41 2.13 -10.89 -2.62
C PRO A 41 2.28 -10.44 -1.17
N VAL A 42 1.65 -9.31 -0.82
CA VAL A 42 1.56 -8.85 0.58
C VAL A 42 0.30 -9.42 1.22
N LEU A 43 0.39 -9.95 2.44
CA LEU A 43 -0.80 -10.36 3.20
C LEU A 43 -1.39 -9.18 3.96
N VAL A 44 -2.72 -9.16 4.12
CA VAL A 44 -3.39 -8.13 4.94
C VAL A 44 -2.83 -8.09 6.36
N GLU A 45 -2.50 -9.25 6.93
CA GLU A 45 -1.94 -9.36 8.29
C GLU A 45 -0.59 -8.64 8.42
N ASP A 46 0.24 -8.73 7.38
CA ASP A 46 1.53 -8.03 7.37
C ASP A 46 1.34 -6.51 7.41
N LEU A 47 0.25 -6.00 6.80
CA LEU A 47 -0.11 -4.59 6.78
C LEU A 47 -0.63 -4.08 8.13
N LEU A 48 -0.88 -4.96 9.10
CA LEU A 48 -1.40 -4.64 10.44
C LEU A 48 -0.32 -4.61 11.53
N LEU A 49 0.94 -4.90 11.19
CA LEU A 49 2.03 -4.93 12.15
C LEU A 49 2.27 -3.55 12.83
N PRO A 50 2.70 -3.52 14.10
CA PRO A 50 2.89 -2.28 14.86
C PRO A 50 3.83 -1.30 14.13
N GLY A 51 3.34 -0.09 13.83
CA GLY A 51 4.03 0.90 13.00
C GLY A 51 3.39 1.09 11.62
N ALA A 52 2.57 0.14 11.16
CA ALA A 52 1.66 0.32 10.04
C ALA A 52 0.36 0.99 10.52
N MET A 53 -0.14 1.91 9.72
CA MET A 53 -1.10 2.98 10.04
C MET A 53 -2.48 2.60 10.62
N THR A 54 -2.82 1.32 10.81
CA THR A 54 -4.16 0.90 11.26
C THR A 54 -4.09 -0.27 12.25
N ARG A 55 -4.48 -0.01 13.51
CA ARG A 55 -4.69 -1.07 14.52
C ARG A 55 -5.95 -1.90 14.30
N HIS A 56 -6.76 -1.54 13.29
CA HIS A 56 -8.05 -2.16 13.00
C HIS A 56 -8.07 -2.79 11.60
N PRO A 57 -8.22 -4.13 11.50
CA PRO A 57 -8.22 -4.86 10.23
C PRO A 57 -9.32 -4.41 9.27
N GLU A 58 -10.50 -4.04 9.80
CA GLU A 58 -11.64 -3.61 8.98
C GLU A 58 -11.35 -2.31 8.22
N THR A 59 -10.71 -1.36 8.90
CA THR A 59 -10.29 -0.09 8.29
C THR A 59 -9.24 -0.32 7.21
N ALA A 60 -8.31 -1.26 7.40
CA ALA A 60 -7.32 -1.62 6.38
C ALA A 60 -7.98 -2.22 5.13
N ARG A 61 -8.94 -3.13 5.31
CA ARG A 61 -9.71 -3.74 4.20
C ARG A 61 -10.47 -2.69 3.39
N GLN A 62 -11.18 -1.77 4.06
CA GLN A 62 -11.89 -0.69 3.38
C GLN A 62 -10.96 0.23 2.58
N ARG A 63 -9.73 0.47 3.08
CA ARG A 63 -8.71 1.25 2.35
C ARG A 63 -8.19 0.48 1.15
N LEU A 64 -7.88 -0.80 1.31
CA LEU A 64 -7.45 -1.68 0.21
C LEU A 64 -8.49 -1.76 -0.90
N HIS A 65 -9.78 -1.87 -0.55
CA HIS A 65 -10.87 -1.82 -1.53
C HIS A 65 -10.90 -0.51 -2.31
N ARG A 66 -10.75 0.65 -1.65
CA ARG A 66 -10.69 1.94 -2.35
C ARG A 66 -9.46 2.08 -3.25
N LEU A 67 -8.34 1.47 -2.88
CA LEU A 67 -7.15 1.41 -3.74
C LEU A 67 -7.37 0.48 -4.94
N GLN A 68 -8.09 -0.63 -4.75
CA GLN A 68 -8.46 -1.57 -5.80
C GLN A 68 -9.44 -0.95 -6.80
N GLU A 69 -10.46 -0.21 -6.33
CA GLU A 69 -11.40 0.54 -7.19
C GLU A 69 -10.69 1.57 -8.08
N LYS A 70 -9.58 2.13 -7.59
CA LYS A 70 -8.73 3.05 -8.34
C LYS A 70 -7.71 2.34 -9.23
N GLY A 71 -7.72 1.01 -9.28
CA GLY A 71 -6.79 0.20 -10.07
C GLY A 71 -5.35 0.27 -9.60
N LEU A 72 -5.10 0.61 -8.33
CA LEU A 72 -3.73 0.77 -7.78
C LEU A 72 -3.19 -0.52 -7.18
N VAL A 73 -4.08 -1.37 -6.67
CA VAL A 73 -3.76 -2.70 -6.17
C VAL A 73 -4.75 -3.72 -6.71
N GLN A 74 -4.34 -4.97 -6.80
CA GLN A 74 -5.20 -6.12 -7.03
C GLN A 74 -5.26 -6.95 -5.75
N ILE A 75 -6.45 -7.46 -5.42
CA ILE A 75 -6.67 -8.29 -4.23
C ILE A 75 -7.20 -9.63 -4.68
N ASP A 76 -6.40 -10.67 -4.49
CA ASP A 76 -6.76 -12.04 -4.79
C ASP A 76 -7.16 -12.77 -3.49
N ARG A 77 -8.26 -13.51 -3.56
CA ARG A 77 -8.76 -14.32 -2.44
C ARG A 77 -8.22 -15.73 -2.60
N VAL A 78 -7.32 -16.13 -1.72
CA VAL A 78 -6.72 -17.47 -1.73
C VAL A 78 -7.29 -18.27 -0.57
N SER A 79 -8.03 -19.32 -0.90
CA SER A 79 -8.53 -20.30 0.06
C SER A 79 -7.43 -21.29 0.39
N VAL A 80 -7.00 -21.31 1.66
CA VAL A 80 -6.05 -22.28 2.18
C VAL A 80 -6.82 -23.31 3.00
N ASN A 81 -6.83 -24.54 2.51
CA ASN A 81 -7.38 -25.68 3.26
C ASN A 81 -6.42 -26.00 4.39
N GLN A 82 -6.85 -25.80 5.64
CA GLN A 82 -6.06 -26.26 6.78
C GLN A 82 -6.26 -27.77 6.96
N PRO A 83 -5.20 -28.59 6.84
CA PRO A 83 -5.33 -30.05 6.82
C PRO A 83 -5.86 -30.64 8.13
N ASN A 84 -5.81 -29.90 9.24
CA ASN A 84 -6.08 -30.48 10.57
C ASN A 84 -7.44 -30.16 11.19
N ASN A 85 -8.18 -29.13 10.73
CA ASN A 85 -9.43 -28.72 11.38
C ASN A 85 -10.64 -28.53 10.43
N GLY A 86 -10.51 -28.81 9.13
CA GLY A 86 -11.62 -28.66 8.18
C GLY A 86 -12.08 -27.21 7.92
N TYR A 87 -11.43 -26.23 8.55
CA TYR A 87 -11.66 -24.81 8.28
C TYR A 87 -10.83 -24.33 7.09
N VAL A 88 -11.48 -23.55 6.22
CA VAL A 88 -10.84 -22.83 5.13
C VAL A 88 -10.43 -21.46 5.64
N THR A 89 -9.13 -21.16 5.66
CA THR A 89 -8.66 -19.80 5.90
C THR A 89 -8.65 -19.04 4.58
N LEU A 90 -9.31 -17.88 4.56
CA LEU A 90 -9.28 -16.96 3.42
C LEU A 90 -8.14 -15.97 3.60
N ASN A 91 -7.06 -16.17 2.85
CA ASN A 91 -5.95 -15.23 2.78
C ASN A 91 -6.22 -14.23 1.66
N LEU A 92 -5.99 -12.96 1.95
CA LEU A 92 -6.08 -11.88 0.98
C LEU A 92 -4.66 -11.55 0.53
N HIS A 93 -4.33 -11.92 -0.71
CA HIS A 93 -3.07 -11.59 -1.36
C HIS A 93 -3.24 -10.24 -2.06
N ILE A 94 -2.47 -9.25 -1.63
CA ILE A 94 -2.45 -7.93 -2.24
C ILE A 94 -1.26 -7.83 -3.17
N HIS A 95 -1.54 -7.44 -4.41
CA HIS A 95 -0.57 -7.15 -5.44
C HIS A 95 -0.59 -5.67 -5.78
N ILE A 96 0.56 -5.00 -5.82
CA ILE A 96 0.63 -3.67 -6.43
C ILE A 96 0.54 -3.79 -7.95
N THR A 97 -0.28 -2.95 -8.57
CA THR A 97 -0.39 -2.87 -10.04
C THR A 97 0.71 -2.02 -10.64
N GLU A 98 0.90 -2.08 -11.96
CA GLU A 98 1.80 -1.15 -12.67
C GLU A 98 1.44 0.33 -12.43
N LEU A 99 0.14 0.64 -12.36
CA LEU A 99 -0.32 2.00 -12.08
C LEU A 99 0.05 2.42 -10.65
N GLY A 100 -0.15 1.52 -9.68
CA GLY A 100 0.26 1.71 -8.30
C GLY A 100 1.76 1.97 -8.17
N GLN A 101 2.59 1.16 -8.83
CA GLN A 101 4.05 1.30 -8.84
C GLN A 101 4.49 2.65 -9.44
N LYS A 102 3.92 3.03 -10.60
CA LYS A 102 4.22 4.32 -11.24
C LYS A 102 3.88 5.50 -10.32
N LEU A 103 2.78 5.42 -9.59
CA LEU A 103 2.37 6.48 -8.67
C LEU A 103 3.29 6.59 -7.45
N THR A 104 3.70 5.46 -6.86
CA THR A 104 4.61 5.46 -5.70
C THR A 104 6.04 5.87 -6.06
N GLY A 105 6.35 6.03 -7.36
CA GLY A 105 7.71 6.09 -7.85
C GLY A 105 8.37 4.71 -7.74
N GLU A 106 9.46 4.51 -8.47
CA GLU A 106 10.31 3.31 -8.45
C GLU A 106 10.99 3.10 -7.08
N LEU A 107 10.22 3.03 -5.99
CA LEU A 107 10.67 2.65 -4.65
C LEU A 107 10.92 1.14 -4.53
N ALA A 108 10.75 0.40 -5.62
CA ALA A 108 10.91 -1.05 -5.72
C ALA A 108 12.19 -1.49 -6.47
N ALA A 109 13.18 -0.60 -6.62
CA ALA A 109 14.51 -0.93 -7.12
C ALA A 109 15.54 -1.02 -5.98
#